data_AF-A0A2M8FZW5-F1
#
_entry.id   AF-A0A2M8FZW5-F1
#
_cell.length_a   1.000
_cell.length_b   1.000
_cell.length_c   1.000
_cell.angle_alpha   90.00
_cell.angle_beta   90.00
_cell.angle_gamma   90.00
#
_symmetry.space_group_name_H-M   'P 1'
#
loop_
_entity.id
_entity.type
_entity.pdbx_description
1 polymer ?
#
loop_
_entity_poly.entity_id
_entity_poly.type
_entity_poly.pdbx_seq_one_letter_code
_entity_poly.pdbx_strand_id
1 'polypeptide(L)'
;MKIILVILILLTISFGFVFNFYEYKYISLENIPEIQILSYGKSELSHLQLSNEMPIRYKLIREKYILIFEVDKKNHWPSILVGSMSLNGDELIIEDVKVGYCGGFDDEVIPYKMDNLKALRYVWSPAYRKNCSVKNNQEYLPDQIIKFKVQNRNGDLFGTEELPFSLISNGIYYEIDGL
;
A
#
# COMPACT_ATOMS: atom_id res chain seq x y z
N MET A 1 25.54 9.14 52.23
CA MET A 1 24.19 9.54 51.75
C MET A 1 24.18 10.26 50.41
N LYS A 2 25.04 11.28 50.16
CA LYS A 2 25.03 12.04 48.90
C LYS A 2 25.37 11.23 47.63
N ILE A 3 26.29 10.26 47.73
CA ILE A 3 26.71 9.42 46.59
C ILE A 3 25.60 8.46 46.12
N ILE A 4 24.84 7.89 47.05
CA ILE A 4 23.73 6.97 46.74
C ILE A 4 22.61 7.70 45.99
N LEU A 5 22.32 8.96 46.36
CA LEU A 5 21.31 9.78 45.69
C LEU A 5 21.70 10.10 44.24
N VAL A 6 22.98 10.38 43.98
CA VAL A 6 23.49 10.65 42.62
C VAL A 6 23.42 9.39 41.74
N ILE A 7 23.74 8.22 42.29
CA ILE A 7 23.62 6.94 41.57
C ILE A 7 22.14 6.63 41.27
N LEU A 8 21.23 6.91 42.20
CA LEU A 8 19.79 6.71 41.99
C LEU A 8 19.23 7.61 40.88
N ILE A 9 19.69 8.87 40.80
CA ILE A 9 19.31 9.83 39.75
C ILE A 9 19.90 9.44 38.39
N LEU A 10 21.13 8.93 38.35
CA LEU A 10 21.73 8.40 37.11
C LEU A 10 21.01 7.15 36.60
N LEU A 11 20.54 6.28 37.50
CA LEU A 11 19.77 5.08 37.14
C LEU A 11 18.36 5.40 36.59
N THR A 12 17.73 6.50 37.04
CA THR A 12 16.42 6.91 36.49
C THR A 12 16.53 7.60 35.13
N ILE A 13 17.66 8.24 34.82
CA ILE A 13 17.92 8.85 33.49
C ILE A 13 18.24 7.76 32.44
N SER A 14 18.72 6.58 32.85
CA SER A 14 18.95 5.44 31.95
C SER A 14 17.70 4.64 31.56
N PHE A 15 16.51 4.95 32.07
CA PHE A 15 15.24 4.49 31.48
C PHE A 15 14.86 5.33 30.24
N GLY A 16 15.87 5.63 29.43
CA GLY A 16 15.80 6.51 28.26
C GLY A 16 15.23 5.77 27.05
N PHE A 17 14.17 6.34 26.48
CA PHE A 17 13.65 6.13 25.13
C PHE A 17 13.84 4.72 24.55
N VAL A 18 12.81 3.88 24.76
CA VAL A 18 12.61 2.71 23.90
C VAL A 18 12.22 3.24 22.51
N PHE A 19 13.16 3.26 21.58
CA PHE A 19 12.86 3.55 20.18
C PHE A 19 12.14 2.34 19.59
N ASN A 20 10.85 2.47 19.31
CA ASN A 20 10.11 1.49 18.54
C ASN A 20 10.37 1.74 17.05
N PHE A 21 10.74 0.68 16.35
CA PHE A 21 10.97 0.69 14.91
C PHE A 21 9.81 -0.02 14.21
N TYR A 22 9.39 0.51 13.07
CA TYR A 22 8.37 -0.08 12.22
C TYR A 22 8.94 -0.34 10.85
N GLU A 23 8.56 -1.48 10.27
CA GLU A 23 8.88 -1.79 8.88
C GLU A 23 7.92 -1.04 7.95
N TYR A 24 8.48 -0.29 7.00
CA TYR A 24 7.70 0.17 5.86
C TYR A 24 7.50 -0.99 4.90
N LYS A 25 6.25 -1.20 4.48
CA LYS A 25 5.90 -2.22 3.48
C LYS A 25 5.15 -1.57 2.33
N TYR A 26 5.34 -2.09 1.13
CA TYR A 26 4.58 -1.69 -0.05
C TYR A 26 3.86 -2.88 -0.67
N ILE A 27 2.82 -2.58 -1.46
CA ILE A 27 2.09 -3.57 -2.25
C ILE A 27 2.88 -3.83 -3.54
N SER A 28 3.39 -5.05 -3.70
CA SER A 28 4.02 -5.53 -4.92
C SER A 28 3.07 -6.40 -5.72
N LEU A 29 3.01 -6.12 -7.02
CA LEU A 29 2.24 -6.90 -8.00
C LEU A 29 3.15 -7.74 -8.91
N GLU A 30 4.47 -7.70 -8.74
CA GLU A 30 5.46 -8.29 -9.66
C GLU A 30 5.26 -9.79 -9.93
N ASN A 31 4.61 -10.52 -9.03
CA ASN A 31 4.37 -11.95 -9.16
C ASN A 31 3.20 -12.30 -10.10
N ILE A 32 2.48 -11.32 -10.64
CA ILE A 32 1.39 -11.54 -11.61
C ILE A 32 2.00 -11.73 -13.01
N PRO A 33 1.84 -12.90 -13.67
CA PRO A 33 2.56 -13.22 -14.91
C PRO A 33 2.39 -12.24 -16.09
N GLU A 34 1.25 -11.56 -16.17
CA GLU A 34 0.93 -10.62 -17.26
C GLU A 34 1.23 -9.15 -16.92
N ILE A 35 1.70 -8.88 -15.70
CA ILE A 35 1.96 -7.51 -15.29
C ILE A 35 3.29 -7.01 -15.84
N GLN A 36 3.28 -5.79 -16.35
CA GLN A 36 4.46 -5.09 -16.82
C GLN A 36 4.86 -4.04 -15.79
N ILE A 37 6.11 -4.07 -15.35
CA ILE A 37 6.68 -3.00 -14.52
C ILE A 37 7.06 -1.85 -15.44
N LEU A 38 6.48 -0.67 -15.20
CA LEU A 38 6.73 0.53 -16.01
C LEU A 38 7.88 1.36 -15.47
N SER A 39 8.05 1.42 -14.14
CA SER A 39 9.11 2.22 -13.52
C SER A 39 9.42 1.78 -12.09
N TYR A 40 10.66 2.02 -11.69
CA TYR A 40 11.15 1.89 -10.32
C TYR A 40 11.33 3.27 -9.68
N GLY A 41 11.32 3.32 -8.35
CA GLY A 41 11.57 4.52 -7.57
C GLY A 41 11.68 4.20 -6.08
N LYS A 42 11.78 5.24 -5.25
CA LYS A 42 11.89 5.10 -3.78
C LYS A 42 10.66 5.68 -3.10
N SER A 43 10.40 5.24 -1.88
CA SER A 43 9.40 5.88 -1.00
C SER A 43 9.77 7.35 -0.75
N GLU A 44 8.74 8.18 -0.63
CA GLU A 44 8.83 9.62 -0.37
C GLU A 44 8.58 9.96 1.10
N LEU A 45 8.38 8.95 1.96
CA LEU A 45 8.25 9.14 3.39
C LEU A 45 9.52 9.78 3.98
N SER A 46 9.34 10.93 4.61
CA SER A 46 10.40 11.55 5.41
C SER A 46 10.85 10.58 6.51
N HIS A 47 12.16 10.55 6.77
CA HIS A 47 12.77 9.73 7.84
C HIS A 47 12.76 8.22 7.62
N LEU A 48 12.29 7.73 6.47
CA LEU A 48 12.44 6.33 6.12
C LEU A 48 13.93 6.00 5.90
N GLN A 49 14.47 5.13 6.76
CA GLN A 49 15.85 4.67 6.67
C GLN A 49 15.94 3.39 5.85
N LEU A 50 17.08 3.20 5.17
CA LEU A 50 17.41 1.98 4.45
C LEU A 50 16.44 1.61 3.30
N SER A 51 15.81 2.60 2.67
CA SER A 51 14.93 2.36 1.52
C SER A 51 15.72 2.16 0.23
N ASN A 52 15.36 1.09 -0.49
CA ASN A 52 15.89 0.76 -1.81
C ASN A 52 14.89 1.16 -2.90
N GLU A 53 15.35 1.10 -4.15
CA GLU A 53 14.43 1.16 -5.28
C GLU A 53 13.46 -0.02 -5.24
N MET A 54 12.20 0.27 -5.54
CA MET A 54 11.09 -0.67 -5.64
C MET A 54 10.29 -0.34 -6.90
N PRO A 55 9.52 -1.28 -7.44
CA PRO A 55 8.62 -0.97 -8.54
C PRO A 55 7.52 -0.07 -8.01
N ILE A 56 7.32 1.06 -8.69
CA ILE A 56 6.35 2.08 -8.28
C ILE A 56 5.19 2.17 -9.25
N ARG A 57 5.31 1.56 -10.43
CA ARG A 57 4.27 1.66 -11.46
C ARG A 57 4.17 0.40 -12.28
N TYR A 58 2.94 -0.04 -12.50
CA TYR A 58 2.64 -1.26 -13.24
C TYR A 58 1.57 -1.02 -14.31
N LYS A 59 1.56 -1.90 -15.30
CA LYS A 59 0.55 -1.96 -16.35
C LYS A 59 0.08 -3.38 -16.54
N LEU A 60 -1.23 -3.57 -16.64
CA LEU A 60 -1.83 -4.85 -17.00
C LEU A 60 -2.78 -4.63 -18.18
N ILE A 61 -2.57 -5.36 -19.27
CA ILE A 61 -3.38 -5.24 -20.49
C ILE A 61 -4.33 -6.43 -20.53
N ARG A 62 -5.63 -6.14 -20.62
CA ARG A 62 -6.68 -7.13 -20.87
C ARG A 62 -7.24 -6.97 -22.28
N GLU A 63 -8.08 -7.92 -22.69
CA GLU A 63 -8.70 -7.91 -24.02
C GLU A 63 -9.52 -6.64 -24.31
N LYS A 64 -10.05 -5.96 -23.28
CA LYS A 64 -10.97 -4.81 -23.45
C LYS A 64 -10.51 -3.52 -22.78
N TYR A 65 -9.50 -3.57 -21.91
CA TYR A 65 -9.07 -2.44 -21.11
C TYR A 65 -7.62 -2.58 -20.66
N ILE A 66 -7.07 -1.48 -20.16
CA ILE A 66 -5.75 -1.38 -19.58
C ILE A 66 -5.92 -0.91 -18.13
N LEU A 67 -5.22 -1.57 -17.22
CA LEU A 67 -5.07 -1.14 -15.84
C LEU A 67 -3.69 -0.51 -15.67
N ILE A 68 -3.65 0.61 -14.97
CA ILE A 68 -2.43 1.24 -14.49
C ILE A 68 -2.48 1.22 -12.98
N PHE A 69 -1.36 0.87 -12.37
CA PHE A 69 -1.20 0.85 -10.93
C PHE A 69 -0.02 1.73 -10.54
N GLU A 70 -0.15 2.49 -9.45
CA GLU A 70 0.95 3.28 -8.89
C GLU A 70 1.03 3.05 -7.37
N VAL A 71 2.18 2.59 -6.91
CA VAL A 71 2.44 2.39 -5.47
C VAL A 71 2.42 3.76 -4.79
N ASP A 72 1.66 3.87 -3.71
CA ASP A 72 1.64 5.09 -2.92
C ASP A 72 2.93 5.22 -2.10
N LYS A 73 3.77 6.16 -2.51
CA LYS A 73 5.09 6.41 -1.91
C LYS A 73 5.02 7.34 -0.69
N LYS A 74 3.87 7.94 -0.41
CA LYS A 74 3.74 9.04 0.56
C LYS A 74 3.03 8.64 1.84
N ASN A 75 2.46 7.44 1.89
CA ASN A 75 1.69 6.95 3.02
C ASN A 75 2.41 5.82 3.76
N HIS A 76 2.28 5.80 5.09
CA HIS A 76 2.88 4.76 5.95
C HIS A 76 2.23 3.38 5.74
N TRP A 77 0.93 3.37 5.44
CA TRP A 77 0.19 2.14 5.16
C TRP A 77 0.41 1.70 3.71
N PRO A 78 0.70 0.39 3.47
CA PRO A 78 0.83 -0.13 2.13
C PRO A 78 -0.42 0.19 1.31
N SER A 79 -0.23 0.94 0.24
CA SER A 79 -1.34 1.36 -0.61
C SER A 79 -0.92 1.47 -2.06
N ILE A 80 -1.89 1.31 -2.96
CA ILE A 80 -1.69 1.34 -4.39
C ILE A 80 -2.89 2.02 -5.05
N LEU A 81 -2.62 2.95 -5.95
CA LEU A 81 -3.60 3.57 -6.81
C LEU A 81 -3.90 2.63 -7.97
N VAL A 82 -5.17 2.50 -8.33
CA VAL A 82 -5.64 1.69 -9.45
C VAL A 82 -6.47 2.59 -10.37
N GLY A 83 -6.11 2.64 -11.64
CA GLY A 83 -6.83 3.37 -12.68
C GLY A 83 -7.06 2.48 -13.89
N SER A 84 -8.14 2.73 -14.63
CA SER A 84 -8.53 1.90 -15.77
C SER A 84 -8.97 2.74 -16.98
N MET A 85 -8.62 2.27 -18.17
CA MET A 85 -9.02 2.88 -19.43
C MET A 85 -9.34 1.82 -20.49
N SER A 86 -10.21 2.13 -21.44
CA SER A 86 -10.46 1.29 -22.61
C SER A 86 -9.20 1.20 -23.48
N LEU A 87 -9.15 0.23 -24.40
CA LEU A 87 -8.05 0.15 -25.37
C LEU A 87 -7.93 1.41 -26.26
N ASN A 88 -9.01 2.19 -26.38
CA ASN A 88 -9.03 3.44 -27.14
C ASN A 88 -8.67 4.68 -26.29
N GLY A 89 -8.40 4.49 -24.99
CA GLY A 89 -8.04 5.56 -24.06
C GLY A 89 -9.22 6.21 -23.33
N ASP A 90 -10.44 5.68 -23.47
CA ASP A 90 -11.59 6.19 -22.71
C ASP A 90 -11.47 5.83 -21.24
N GLU A 91 -11.74 6.78 -20.35
CA GLU A 91 -11.75 6.55 -18.91
C GLU A 91 -12.81 5.51 -18.52
N LEU A 92 -12.40 4.50 -17.74
CA LEU A 92 -13.29 3.51 -17.13
C LEU A 92 -13.38 3.75 -15.62
N ILE A 93 -14.42 3.19 -15.01
CA ILE A 93 -14.73 3.28 -13.60
C ILE A 93 -14.35 1.97 -12.94
N ILE A 94 -13.75 2.06 -11.76
CA ILE A 94 -13.47 0.93 -10.88
C ILE A 94 -14.54 0.92 -9.78
N GLU A 95 -15.17 -0.23 -9.56
CA GLU A 95 -16.11 -0.46 -8.47
C GLU A 95 -15.48 -1.46 -7.49
N ASP A 96 -15.30 -1.06 -6.23
CA ASP A 96 -14.80 -1.94 -5.17
C ASP A 96 -15.65 -3.21 -5.04
N VAL A 97 -14.98 -4.34 -4.94
CA VAL A 97 -15.60 -5.60 -4.53
C VAL A 97 -14.88 -6.09 -3.29
N LYS A 98 -15.51 -5.93 -2.13
CA LYS A 98 -14.92 -6.30 -0.84
C LYS A 98 -14.52 -7.76 -0.79
N VAL A 99 -13.23 -8.00 -0.54
CA VAL A 99 -12.63 -9.33 -0.31
C VAL A 99 -11.70 -9.23 0.89
N GLY A 100 -11.80 -10.21 1.79
CA GLY A 100 -11.04 -10.22 3.03
C GLY A 100 -11.45 -9.10 3.99
N TYR A 101 -10.62 -8.87 5.00
CA TYR A 101 -10.86 -7.86 6.02
C TYR A 101 -9.72 -6.84 6.14
N CYS A 102 -8.53 -7.12 5.59
CA CYS A 102 -7.32 -6.35 5.87
C CYS A 102 -6.98 -5.26 4.86
N GLY A 103 -7.72 -5.19 3.76
CA GLY A 103 -7.61 -4.09 2.81
C GLY A 103 -8.93 -3.78 2.13
N GLY A 104 -8.96 -2.64 1.46
CA GLY A 104 -10.11 -2.16 0.71
C GLY A 104 -9.79 -0.85 0.01
N PHE A 105 -10.66 -0.47 -0.92
CA PHE A 105 -10.61 0.86 -1.50
C PHE A 105 -11.13 1.90 -0.51
N ASP A 106 -10.52 3.08 -0.51
CA ASP A 106 -11.06 4.20 0.25
C ASP A 106 -12.31 4.79 -0.44
N ASP A 107 -13.29 5.17 0.37
CA ASP A 107 -14.53 5.84 -0.09
C ASP A 107 -14.31 7.36 -0.22
N GLU A 108 -13.15 7.79 -0.75
CA GLU A 108 -12.89 9.21 -0.90
C GLU A 108 -13.83 9.84 -1.93
N VAL A 109 -14.44 10.97 -1.54
CA VAL A 109 -15.39 11.72 -2.39
C VAL A 109 -14.73 12.25 -3.66
N ILE A 110 -13.40 12.46 -3.61
CA ILE A 110 -12.60 12.95 -4.73
C ILE A 110 -11.67 11.81 -5.18
N PRO A 111 -11.81 11.31 -6.42
CA PRO A 111 -10.94 10.27 -6.92
C PRO A 111 -9.51 10.79 -7.09
N TYR A 112 -8.54 9.93 -6.79
CA TYR A 112 -7.13 10.16 -7.04
C TYR A 112 -6.86 10.33 -8.54
N LYS A 113 -5.68 10.85 -8.88
CA LYS A 113 -5.25 10.98 -10.28
C LYS A 113 -3.86 10.41 -10.49
N MET A 114 -3.71 9.61 -11.54
CA MET A 114 -2.43 9.16 -12.09
C MET A 114 -2.34 9.66 -13.53
N ASP A 115 -1.52 10.67 -13.82
CA ASP A 115 -1.37 11.25 -15.16
C ASP A 115 -2.71 11.60 -15.85
N ASN A 116 -3.61 12.24 -15.11
CA ASN A 116 -4.98 12.61 -15.51
C ASN A 116 -6.00 11.45 -15.61
N LEU A 117 -5.59 10.21 -15.35
CA LEU A 117 -6.51 9.09 -15.18
C LEU A 117 -7.08 9.11 -13.76
N LYS A 118 -8.41 9.02 -13.60
CA LYS A 118 -9.00 8.80 -12.26
C LYS A 118 -8.56 7.46 -11.71
N ALA A 119 -8.30 7.45 -10.42
CA ALA A 119 -7.85 6.27 -9.70
C ALA A 119 -8.59 6.14 -8.36
N LEU A 120 -8.71 4.91 -7.90
CA LEU A 120 -9.08 4.58 -6.53
C LEU A 120 -7.84 4.09 -5.78
N ARG A 121 -7.73 4.42 -4.49
CA ARG A 121 -6.62 3.95 -3.67
C ARG A 121 -7.06 2.72 -2.89
N TYR A 122 -6.42 1.60 -3.17
CA TYR A 122 -6.52 0.44 -2.31
C TYR A 122 -5.51 0.59 -1.17
N VAL A 123 -5.97 0.40 0.07
CA VAL A 123 -5.14 0.46 1.27
C VAL A 123 -5.20 -0.89 1.96
N TRP A 124 -4.03 -1.44 2.28
CA TRP A 124 -3.92 -2.57 3.20
C TRP A 124 -3.51 -2.04 4.57
N SER A 125 -4.45 -2.00 5.52
CA SER A 125 -4.19 -1.43 6.85
C SER A 125 -4.83 -2.26 7.97
N PRO A 126 -4.00 -2.88 8.84
CA PRO A 126 -4.45 -3.59 10.03
C PRO A 126 -5.17 -2.71 11.05
N ALA A 127 -4.90 -1.40 11.06
CA ALA A 127 -5.41 -0.48 12.07
C ALA A 127 -6.95 -0.40 12.06
N TYR A 128 -7.57 -0.71 10.92
CA TYR A 128 -9.03 -0.72 10.80
C TYR A 128 -9.69 -2.04 11.22
N ARG A 129 -8.94 -3.13 11.50
CA ARG A 129 -9.51 -4.44 11.88
C ARG A 129 -8.57 -5.30 12.75
N LYS A 130 -9.08 -5.76 13.90
CA LYS A 130 -8.33 -6.44 14.98
C LYS A 130 -7.63 -7.78 14.62
N ASN A 131 -7.94 -8.42 13.49
CA ASN A 131 -7.43 -9.75 13.15
C ASN A 131 -6.40 -9.75 12.01
N CYS A 132 -5.98 -8.58 11.56
CA CYS A 132 -4.99 -8.43 10.50
C CYS A 132 -3.58 -8.51 11.10
N SER A 133 -3.01 -9.71 11.13
CA SER A 133 -1.60 -9.87 11.51
C SER A 133 -0.72 -9.52 10.32
N VAL A 134 0.27 -8.65 10.51
CA VAL A 134 1.34 -8.42 9.52
C VAL A 134 2.39 -9.51 9.72
N LYS A 135 2.19 -10.74 9.23
CA LYS A 135 3.25 -11.76 9.28
C LYS A 135 4.11 -11.68 8.02
N ASN A 136 5.41 -11.56 8.24
CA ASN A 136 6.48 -11.42 7.26
C ASN A 136 6.36 -12.42 6.08
N ASN A 137 5.70 -12.01 5.01
CA ASN A 137 5.66 -12.71 3.72
C ASN A 137 5.05 -14.12 3.76
N GLN A 138 4.09 -14.39 4.65
CA GLN A 138 3.28 -15.61 4.60
C GLN A 138 2.04 -15.39 3.71
N GLU A 139 1.62 -16.42 2.96
CA GLU A 139 0.45 -16.37 2.07
C GLU A 139 -0.84 -16.07 2.86
N TYR A 140 -1.49 -14.95 2.57
CA TYR A 140 -2.83 -14.63 3.06
C TYR A 140 -3.85 -14.81 1.93
N LEU A 141 -4.26 -16.04 1.70
CA LEU A 141 -4.99 -16.43 0.49
C LEU A 141 -6.39 -15.77 0.30
N PRO A 142 -7.00 -15.08 1.29
CA PRO A 142 -8.08 -14.13 0.98
C PRO A 142 -7.78 -12.66 1.31
N ASP A 143 -6.85 -12.32 2.20
CA ASP A 143 -6.62 -10.92 2.63
C ASP A 143 -5.58 -10.17 1.79
N GLN A 144 -4.89 -10.87 0.88
CA GLN A 144 -3.92 -10.31 -0.08
C GLN A 144 -4.46 -10.37 -1.52
N ILE A 145 -5.72 -9.97 -1.66
CA ILE A 145 -6.39 -9.89 -2.96
C ILE A 145 -7.00 -8.49 -3.11
N ILE A 146 -6.68 -7.84 -4.23
CA ILE A 146 -7.38 -6.63 -4.68
C ILE A 146 -8.45 -7.09 -5.66
N LYS A 147 -9.73 -6.91 -5.32
CA LYS A 147 -10.85 -7.28 -6.17
C LYS A 147 -11.72 -6.08 -6.52
N PHE A 148 -12.05 -5.95 -7.80
CA PHE A 148 -12.89 -4.86 -8.29
C PHE A 148 -13.52 -5.21 -9.63
N LYS A 149 -14.55 -4.46 -10.01
CA LYS A 149 -15.12 -4.49 -11.36
C LYS A 149 -14.60 -3.29 -12.15
N VAL A 150 -14.48 -3.47 -13.46
CA VAL A 150 -14.18 -2.41 -14.41
C VAL A 150 -15.42 -2.17 -15.25
N GLN A 151 -15.93 -0.95 -15.25
CA GLN A 151 -17.17 -0.56 -15.94
C GLN A 151 -16.98 0.72 -16.75
N ASN A 152 -17.80 0.92 -17.77
CA ASN A 152 -17.91 2.23 -18.40
C ASN A 152 -18.87 3.15 -17.61
N ARG A 153 -19.05 4.39 -18.09
CA ARG A 153 -19.95 5.38 -17.46
C ARG A 153 -21.43 5.00 -17.50
N ASN A 154 -21.82 4.08 -18.36
CA ASN A 154 -23.20 3.57 -18.45
C ASN A 154 -23.44 2.39 -17.50
N GLY A 155 -22.40 1.90 -16.80
CA GLY A 155 -22.45 0.72 -15.94
C GLY A 155 -22.22 -0.60 -16.68
N ASP A 156 -21.86 -0.58 -17.96
CA ASP A 156 -21.56 -1.80 -18.70
C ASP A 156 -20.26 -2.42 -18.16
N LEU A 157 -20.31 -3.69 -17.80
CA LEU A 157 -19.19 -4.43 -17.24
C LEU A 157 -18.17 -4.82 -18.33
N PHE A 158 -16.94 -4.34 -18.18
CA PHE A 158 -15.82 -4.72 -19.03
C PHE A 158 -15.10 -5.96 -18.50
N GLY A 159 -15.00 -6.10 -17.18
CA GLY A 159 -14.35 -7.23 -16.53
C GLY A 159 -14.44 -7.17 -15.00
N THR A 160 -14.06 -8.27 -14.36
CA THR A 160 -13.84 -8.35 -12.91
C THR A 160 -12.40 -8.81 -12.70
N GLU A 161 -11.68 -8.08 -11.85
CA GLU A 161 -10.29 -8.37 -11.52
C GLU A 161 -10.21 -8.96 -10.12
N GLU A 162 -9.34 -9.95 -9.97
CA GLU A 162 -8.98 -10.56 -8.69
C GLU A 162 -7.45 -10.72 -8.69
N LEU A 163 -6.78 -9.72 -8.12
CA LEU A 163 -5.33 -9.58 -8.24
C LEU A 163 -4.66 -9.94 -6.91
N PRO A 164 -3.92 -11.06 -6.86
CA PRO A 164 -3.10 -11.36 -5.69
C PRO A 164 -1.94 -10.37 -5.61
N PHE A 165 -1.52 -10.01 -4.40
CA PHE A 165 -0.36 -9.16 -4.19
C PHE A 165 0.52 -9.66 -3.06
N SER A 166 1.74 -9.14 -2.99
CA SER A 166 2.68 -9.41 -1.90
C SER A 166 2.99 -8.11 -1.15
N LEU A 167 3.15 -8.20 0.17
CA LEU A 167 3.70 -7.10 0.96
C LEU A 167 5.21 -7.26 1.05
N ILE A 168 5.96 -6.27 0.59
CA ILE A 168 7.42 -6.31 0.59
C ILE A 168 7.95 -5.22 1.52
N SER A 169 8.79 -5.60 2.48
CA SER A 169 9.45 -4.64 3.37
C SER A 169 10.51 -3.84 2.60
N ASN A 170 10.49 -2.51 2.74
CA ASN A 170 11.43 -1.60 2.07
C ASN A 170 11.87 -0.43 2.96
N GLY A 171 12.48 -0.76 4.09
CA GLY A 171 13.05 0.21 5.03
C GLY A 171 12.34 0.23 6.38
N ILE A 172 12.83 1.09 7.27
CA ILE A 172 12.37 1.21 8.65
C ILE A 172 12.20 2.68 9.06
N TYR A 173 11.24 2.97 9.94
CA TYR A 173 11.02 4.31 10.52
C TYR A 173 10.73 4.21 12.02
N TYR A 174 10.87 5.34 12.73
CA TYR A 174 10.62 5.44 14.18
C TYR A 174 9.15 5.76 14.46
N GLU A 175 8.60 5.28 15.58
CA GLU A 175 7.18 5.46 15.97
C GLU A 175 6.65 6.90 15.84
N ILE A 176 7.47 7.89 16.22
CA ILE A 176 7.08 9.30 16.23
C ILE A 176 6.82 9.81 14.80
N ASP A 177 7.45 9.19 13.80
CA ASP A 177 7.34 9.60 12.40
C ASP A 177 6.21 8.88 11.67
N GLY A 178 5.56 7.89 12.29
CA GLY A 178 4.56 7.00 11.65
C GLY A 178 3.11 7.15 12.11
N LEU A 179 2.82 8.13 12.99
CA LEU A 179 1.50 8.43 13.54
C LEU A 179 0.85 9.64 12.85
#